data_AF-A0A1M5BKX6-F1
#
_entry.id   AF-A0A1M5BKX6-F1
#
_cell.length_a   1.000
_cell.length_b   1.000
_cell.length_c   1.000
_cell.angle_alpha   90.00
_cell.angle_beta   90.00
_cell.angle_gamma   90.00
#
_symmetry.space_group_name_H-M   'P 1'
#
loop_
_entity.id
_entity.type
_entity.pdbx_description
1 polymer ?
#
loop_
_entity_poly.entity_id
_entity_poly.type
_entity_poly.pdbx_seq_one_letter_code
_entity_poly.pdbx_strand_id
1 'polypeptide(L)'
;MNSQKFINKFSAAFFILVIIKIIAILAQLFHKSFWNVVGTLVIFIIVAFIIFIVITRLEDKEKEKNANGRRGAAAGGNFYVESSLFDKIRNKYEELAKSYIRENNYQKAAKVYINLLRDHYRGAKTLEEGGLYNEAAVIYLKKLNNKSEAAHCYENAKQYRKAIELYKELEHKEKVGDLYRKINDPKNANIYYQMVVDDYINNNQMVKGSLICRKKMDMPEQAQKILLKGWEEGKDAFNCLNNYFANIFDAKNLEHKIQELYQKTPSDKKIIYLEAMKYEFKKDPLLQDIIRNIAYEIIAEKVVTHSEIVNELKHFNPDDEVILKDISRYKTGRNKMFMN
;
A
#
# COMPACT_ATOMS: atom_id res chain seq x y z
N MET A 1 29.44 22.39 -15.94
CA MET A 1 28.72 23.18 -14.91
C MET A 1 29.46 22.97 -13.59
N ASN A 2 29.89 24.02 -12.89
CA ASN A 2 30.70 23.86 -11.67
C ASN A 2 29.89 23.13 -10.60
N SER A 3 30.23 21.88 -10.28
CA SER A 3 29.44 21.01 -9.40
C SER A 3 29.22 21.62 -8.02
N GLN A 4 30.19 22.39 -7.52
CA GLN A 4 30.05 23.17 -6.28
C GLN A 4 28.92 24.22 -6.37
N LYS A 5 28.76 24.88 -7.53
CA LYS A 5 27.65 25.82 -7.76
C LYS A 5 26.30 25.10 -7.84
N PHE A 6 26.28 23.83 -8.26
CA PHE A 6 25.07 23.02 -8.27
C PHE A 6 24.67 22.58 -6.86
N ILE A 7 25.61 22.04 -6.06
CA ILE A 7 25.35 21.64 -4.67
C ILE A 7 24.86 22.82 -3.83
N ASN A 8 25.48 24.00 -3.96
CA ASN A 8 25.04 25.18 -3.21
C ASN A 8 23.62 25.65 -3.59
N LYS A 9 23.28 25.63 -4.89
CA LYS A 9 21.93 25.98 -5.37
C LYS A 9 20.90 24.93 -4.94
N PHE A 10 21.29 23.65 -4.95
CA PHE A 10 20.44 22.55 -4.52
C PHE A 10 20.17 22.60 -3.02
N SER A 11 21.20 22.86 -2.21
CA SER A 11 21.08 23.04 -0.76
C SER A 11 20.15 24.22 -0.42
N ALA A 12 20.31 25.36 -1.11
CA ALA A 12 19.42 26.51 -0.95
C ALA A 12 17.96 26.18 -1.29
N ALA A 13 17.71 25.48 -2.41
CA ALA A 13 16.38 25.04 -2.80
C ALA A 13 15.76 24.05 -1.78
N PHE A 14 16.57 23.15 -1.23
CA PHE A 14 16.16 22.22 -0.19
C PHE A 14 15.70 22.95 1.08
N PHE A 15 16.47 23.93 1.57
CA PHE A 15 16.07 24.71 2.75
C PHE A 15 14.77 25.49 2.53
N ILE A 16 14.56 26.06 1.34
CA ILE A 16 13.31 26.73 0.99
C ILE A 16 12.14 25.75 1.07
N LEU A 17 12.29 24.52 0.54
CA LEU A 17 11.25 23.50 0.61
C LEU A 17 10.97 23.03 2.05
N VAL A 18 12.00 22.92 2.89
CA VAL A 18 11.86 22.59 4.31
C VAL A 18 11.05 23.66 5.04
N ILE A 19 11.35 24.95 4.81
CA ILE A 19 10.62 26.07 5.41
C ILE A 19 9.16 26.07 4.97
N ILE A 20 8.88 25.92 3.67
CA ILE A 20 7.51 25.83 3.14
C ILE A 20 6.75 24.68 3.80
N LYS A 21 7.42 23.53 3.97
CA LYS A 21 6.80 22.34 4.57
C LYS A 21 6.52 22.53 6.06
N ILE A 22 7.41 23.20 6.81
CA ILE A 22 7.18 23.55 8.22
C ILE A 22 5.96 24.47 8.34
N ILE A 23 5.86 25.51 7.50
CA ILE A 23 4.69 26.41 7.47
C ILE A 23 3.40 25.62 7.18
N ALA A 24 3.45 24.68 6.23
CA ALA A 24 2.30 23.83 5.90
C ALA A 24 1.91 22.86 7.03
N ILE A 25 2.87 22.37 7.82
CA ILE A 25 2.60 21.54 9.01
C ILE A 25 2.00 22.39 10.12
N LEU A 26 2.51 23.60 10.35
CA LEU A 26 1.98 24.54 11.33
C LEU A 26 0.55 25.00 10.98
N ALA A 27 0.22 25.17 9.70
CA ALA A 27 -1.14 25.46 9.26
C ALA A 27 -2.15 24.35 9.63
N GLN A 28 -1.70 23.11 9.91
CA GLN A 28 -2.60 22.03 10.34
C GLN A 28 -3.04 22.17 11.80
N LEU A 29 -2.48 23.10 12.58
CA LEU A 29 -2.94 23.42 13.94
C LEU A 29 -4.40 23.90 13.97
N PHE A 30 -4.92 24.43 12.87
CA PHE A 30 -6.33 24.86 12.77
C PHE A 30 -7.33 23.69 12.68
N HIS A 31 -6.88 22.47 12.36
CA HIS A 31 -7.78 21.33 12.11
C HIS A 31 -7.40 20.02 12.83
N LYS A 32 -6.22 19.96 13.46
CA LYS A 32 -5.71 18.75 14.14
C LYS A 32 -5.28 19.06 15.58
N SER A 33 -5.28 18.01 16.42
CA SER A 33 -4.76 18.08 17.79
C SER A 33 -3.29 18.51 17.82
N PHE A 34 -2.94 19.38 18.79
CA PHE A 34 -1.60 19.92 19.00
C PHE A 34 -0.52 18.83 19.02
N TRP A 35 -0.76 17.74 19.75
CA TRP A 35 0.20 16.63 19.88
C TRP A 35 0.48 15.90 18.57
N ASN A 36 -0.50 15.83 17.66
CA ASN A 36 -0.33 15.21 16.35
C ASN A 36 0.50 16.09 15.42
N VAL A 37 0.32 17.42 15.50
CA VAL A 37 1.14 18.37 14.74
C VAL A 37 2.58 18.38 15.28
N VAL A 38 2.76 18.35 16.60
CA VAL A 38 4.10 18.25 17.22
C VAL A 38 4.80 16.94 16.82
N GLY A 39 4.11 15.80 16.86
CA GLY A 39 4.68 14.52 16.45
C GLY A 39 5.12 14.49 14.97
N THR A 40 4.27 15.00 14.07
CA THR A 40 4.60 15.10 12.64
C THR A 40 5.75 16.08 12.37
N LEU A 41 5.83 17.18 13.13
CA LEU A 41 6.93 18.14 13.04
C LEU A 41 8.27 17.53 13.49
N VAL A 42 8.28 16.77 14.59
CA VAL A 42 9.50 16.10 15.08
C VAL A 42 10.02 15.07 14.08
N ILE A 43 9.14 14.22 13.53
CA ILE A 43 9.53 13.24 12.50
C ILE A 43 10.08 13.95 11.26
N PHE A 44 9.44 15.04 10.83
CA PHE A 44 9.90 15.81 9.68
C PHE A 44 11.28 16.43 9.91
N ILE A 45 11.55 16.98 11.10
CA ILE A 45 12.85 17.55 11.47
C ILE A 45 13.94 16.46 11.46
N ILE A 46 13.65 15.26 11.97
CA ILE A 46 14.60 14.14 11.95
C ILE A 46 14.96 13.75 10.51
N VAL A 47 13.97 13.63 9.63
CA VAL A 47 14.20 13.29 8.22
C VAL A 47 14.97 14.40 7.50
N ALA A 48 14.61 15.67 7.72
CA ALA A 48 15.31 16.81 7.15
C ALA A 48 16.77 16.87 7.63
N PHE A 49 17.03 16.52 8.88
CA PHE A 49 18.37 16.47 9.46
C PHE A 49 19.22 15.34 8.86
N ILE A 50 18.64 14.16 8.62
CA ILE A 50 19.33 13.06 7.93
C ILE A 50 19.72 13.48 6.50
N ILE A 51 18.79 14.10 5.77
CA ILE A 51 19.06 14.59 4.41
C ILE A 51 20.15 15.68 4.44
N PHE A 52 20.12 16.58 5.42
CA PHE A 52 21.16 17.59 5.62
C PHE A 52 22.55 16.96 5.84
N ILE A 53 22.66 15.93 6.69
CA ILE A 53 23.92 15.18 6.90
C ILE A 53 24.42 14.54 5.59
N VAL A 54 23.52 14.03 4.75
CA VAL A 54 23.89 13.45 3.47
C VAL A 54 24.41 14.54 2.51
N ILE A 55 23.75 15.70 2.46
CA ILE A 55 24.17 16.82 1.62
C ILE A 55 25.54 17.35 2.07
N THR A 56 25.78 17.53 3.38
CA THR A 56 27.07 18.01 3.88
C THR A 56 28.20 17.02 3.59
N ARG A 57 27.97 15.71 3.74
CA ARG A 57 28.97 14.69 3.36
C ARG A 57 29.26 14.64 1.86
N LEU A 58 28.27 14.95 1.01
CA LEU A 58 28.48 15.06 -0.43
C LEU A 58 29.29 16.32 -0.78
N GLU A 59 29.03 17.43 -0.09
CA GLU A 59 29.80 18.67 -0.26
C GLU A 59 31.26 18.49 0.19
N ASP A 60 31.50 17.80 1.30
CA ASP A 60 32.85 17.50 1.79
C ASP A 60 33.62 16.59 0.83
N LYS A 61 33.01 15.53 0.29
CA LYS A 61 33.62 14.68 -0.74
C LYS A 61 33.95 15.42 -2.03
N GLU A 62 33.15 16.41 -2.40
CA GLU A 62 33.39 17.23 -3.59
C GLU A 62 34.49 18.28 -3.36
N LYS A 63 34.54 18.89 -2.17
CA LYS A 63 35.67 19.73 -1.73
C LYS A 63 36.98 18.95 -1.67
N GLU A 64 36.94 17.69 -1.20
CA GLU A 64 38.10 16.79 -1.14
C GLU A 64 38.60 16.41 -2.55
N LYS A 65 37.69 16.16 -3.50
CA LYS A 65 38.05 15.96 -4.92
C LYS A 65 38.65 17.20 -5.57
N ASN A 66 38.12 18.39 -5.26
CA ASN A 66 38.66 19.66 -5.79
C ASN A 66 40.00 20.06 -5.12
N ALA A 67 40.21 19.70 -3.86
CA ALA A 67 41.48 19.89 -3.14
C ALA A 67 42.57 18.90 -3.59
N ASN A 68 42.20 17.66 -3.93
CA ASN A 68 43.11 16.64 -4.45
C ASN A 68 43.51 16.86 -5.92
N GLY A 69 42.91 17.84 -6.62
CA GLY A 69 43.35 18.30 -7.93
C GLY A 69 44.55 19.25 -7.89
N ARG A 70 44.98 19.73 -6.72
CA ARG A 70 46.11 20.67 -6.54
C ARG A 70 46.86 20.40 -5.23
N ARG A 71 47.49 19.24 -5.12
CA ARG A 71 48.66 19.03 -4.25
C ARG A 71 49.43 17.81 -4.74
N GLY A 72 50.29 18.07 -5.72
CA GLY A 72 51.38 17.18 -6.05
C GLY A 72 52.46 17.27 -4.97
N ALA A 73 53.10 16.12 -4.73
CA ALA A 73 54.36 15.92 -4.04
C ALA A 73 54.40 16.21 -2.53
N ALA A 74 54.15 15.17 -1.72
CA ALA A 74 55.20 14.47 -0.98
C ALA A 74 54.58 13.49 0.04
N ALA A 75 55.24 12.33 0.22
CA ALA A 75 54.99 11.26 1.20
C ALA A 75 53.94 10.19 0.83
N GLY A 76 54.42 8.97 0.54
CA GLY A 76 53.64 7.72 0.62
C GLY A 76 53.52 6.87 -0.65
N GLY A 77 54.63 6.50 -1.30
CA GLY A 77 54.69 5.75 -2.57
C GLY A 77 54.20 4.28 -2.57
N ASN A 78 53.29 3.86 -1.68
CA ASN A 78 52.76 2.49 -1.66
C ASN A 78 51.25 2.38 -1.94
N PHE A 79 50.47 3.45 -1.79
CA PHE A 79 49.00 3.34 -1.78
C PHE A 79 48.35 3.28 -3.18
N TYR A 80 48.92 3.99 -4.17
CA TYR A 80 48.33 4.07 -5.53
C TYR A 80 48.62 2.83 -6.40
N VAL A 81 49.79 2.21 -6.24
CA VAL A 81 50.15 0.98 -6.97
C VAL A 81 49.28 -0.18 -6.49
N GLU A 82 49.08 -0.28 -5.16
CA GLU A 82 48.27 -1.31 -4.53
C GLU A 82 46.79 -1.22 -4.91
N SER A 83 46.19 -0.01 -4.94
CA SER A 83 44.81 0.18 -5.42
C SER A 83 44.63 -0.28 -6.86
N SER A 84 45.55 0.08 -7.76
CA SER A 84 45.46 -0.30 -9.18
C SER A 84 45.61 -1.80 -9.42
N LEU A 85 46.40 -2.49 -8.59
CA LEU A 85 46.58 -3.93 -8.64
C LEU A 85 45.36 -4.66 -8.07
N PHE A 86 44.84 -4.18 -6.94
CA PHE A 86 43.63 -4.69 -6.33
C PHE A 86 42.43 -4.61 -7.28
N ASP A 87 42.25 -3.47 -7.96
CA ASP A 87 41.20 -3.29 -8.95
C ASP A 87 41.34 -4.24 -10.14
N LYS A 88 42.58 -4.46 -10.64
CA LYS A 88 42.85 -5.45 -11.69
C LYS A 88 42.52 -6.87 -11.25
N ILE A 89 42.87 -7.26 -10.02
CA ILE A 89 42.57 -8.58 -9.46
C ILE A 89 41.05 -8.76 -9.30
N ARG A 90 40.38 -7.75 -8.73
CA ARG A 90 38.93 -7.73 -8.60
C ARG A 90 38.24 -7.91 -9.94
N ASN A 91 38.65 -7.15 -10.96
CA ASN A 91 38.09 -7.25 -12.30
C ASN A 91 38.29 -8.64 -12.91
N LYS A 92 39.45 -9.28 -12.71
CA LYS A 92 39.67 -10.67 -13.17
C LYS A 92 38.70 -11.66 -12.51
N TYR A 93 38.46 -11.53 -11.21
CA TYR A 93 37.49 -12.38 -10.51
C TYR A 93 36.04 -12.06 -10.91
N GLU A 94 35.70 -10.80 -11.17
CA GLU A 94 34.38 -10.44 -11.68
C GLU A 94 34.12 -11.07 -13.07
N GLU A 95 35.10 -11.01 -13.98
CA GLU A 95 34.97 -11.64 -15.30
C GLU A 95 34.92 -13.18 -15.21
N LEU A 96 35.66 -13.78 -14.28
CA LEU A 96 35.59 -15.22 -13.99
C LEU A 96 34.21 -15.63 -13.46
N ALA A 97 33.63 -14.85 -12.55
CA ALA A 97 32.28 -15.13 -12.07
C ALA A 97 31.24 -15.01 -13.19
N LYS A 98 31.35 -13.97 -14.03
CA LYS A 98 30.48 -13.78 -15.20
C LYS A 98 30.64 -14.89 -16.25
N SER A 99 31.84 -15.42 -16.47
CA SER A 99 32.03 -16.56 -17.38
C SER A 99 31.30 -17.79 -16.86
N TYR A 100 31.42 -18.08 -15.56
CA TYR A 100 30.66 -19.18 -14.94
C TYR A 100 29.15 -18.99 -15.02
N ILE A 101 28.63 -17.76 -14.88
CA ILE A 101 27.19 -17.49 -15.09
C ILE A 101 26.79 -17.77 -16.54
N ARG A 102 27.57 -17.32 -17.52
CA ARG A 102 27.33 -17.60 -18.96
C ARG A 102 27.31 -19.10 -19.28
N GLU A 103 28.10 -19.88 -18.54
CA GLU A 103 28.14 -21.34 -18.63
C GLU A 103 27.05 -22.03 -17.79
N ASN A 104 26.11 -21.28 -17.19
CA ASN A 104 25.09 -21.76 -16.25
C ASN A 104 25.66 -22.46 -14.99
N ASN A 105 26.92 -22.20 -14.65
CA ASN A 105 27.57 -22.72 -13.45
C ASN A 105 27.45 -21.76 -12.26
N TYR A 106 26.21 -21.55 -11.82
CA TYR A 106 25.86 -20.60 -10.76
C TYR A 106 26.55 -20.90 -9.42
N GLN A 107 26.77 -22.18 -9.09
CA GLN A 107 27.51 -22.56 -7.86
C GLN A 107 28.97 -22.09 -7.89
N LYS A 108 29.67 -22.26 -9.02
CA LYS A 108 31.06 -21.79 -9.14
C LYS A 108 31.11 -20.27 -9.15
N ALA A 109 30.22 -19.61 -9.88
CA ALA A 109 30.13 -18.15 -9.90
C ALA A 109 29.89 -17.58 -8.49
N ALA A 110 28.95 -18.15 -7.74
CA ALA A 110 28.68 -17.75 -6.36
C ALA A 110 29.88 -17.97 -5.44
N LYS A 111 30.61 -19.08 -5.57
CA LYS A 111 31.86 -19.30 -4.81
C LYS A 111 32.91 -18.24 -5.10
N VAL A 112 33.05 -17.79 -6.36
CA VAL A 112 33.95 -16.68 -6.72
C VAL A 112 33.51 -15.40 -6.01
N TYR A 113 32.22 -15.05 -6.07
CA TYR A 113 31.71 -13.85 -5.38
C TYR A 113 31.91 -13.91 -3.86
N ILE A 114 31.55 -15.04 -3.22
CA ILE A 114 31.57 -15.19 -1.75
C ILE A 114 33.00 -15.28 -1.21
N ASN A 115 33.85 -16.09 -1.83
CA ASN A 115 35.16 -16.43 -1.27
C ASN A 115 36.27 -15.51 -1.75
N LEU A 116 36.27 -15.15 -3.05
CA LEU A 116 37.35 -14.36 -3.65
C LEU A 116 37.04 -12.87 -3.61
N LEU A 117 35.81 -12.47 -3.92
CA LEU A 117 35.38 -11.07 -3.92
C LEU A 117 34.81 -10.61 -2.58
N ARG A 118 34.57 -11.53 -1.63
CA ARG A 118 33.91 -11.26 -0.33
C ARG A 118 32.55 -10.58 -0.46
N ASP A 119 31.90 -10.72 -1.61
CA ASP A 119 30.58 -10.16 -1.90
C ASP A 119 29.52 -11.23 -1.67
N HIS A 120 29.07 -11.33 -0.41
CA HIS A 120 28.07 -12.31 -0.01
C HIS A 120 26.70 -12.06 -0.64
N TYR A 121 26.37 -10.80 -0.94
CA TYR A 121 25.08 -10.45 -1.56
C TYR A 121 25.04 -10.92 -3.02
N ARG A 122 26.03 -10.54 -3.84
CA ARG A 122 26.10 -11.01 -5.24
C ARG A 122 26.21 -12.52 -5.32
N GLY A 123 26.95 -13.13 -4.38
CA GLY A 123 27.02 -14.58 -4.25
C GLY A 123 25.66 -15.23 -4.03
N ALA A 124 24.90 -14.77 -3.03
CA ALA A 124 23.56 -15.27 -2.75
C ALA A 124 22.59 -15.01 -3.92
N LYS A 125 22.67 -13.84 -4.55
CA LYS A 125 21.84 -13.49 -5.71
C LYS A 125 22.12 -14.38 -6.91
N THR A 126 23.40 -14.67 -7.17
CA THR A 126 23.80 -15.60 -8.24
C THR A 126 23.25 -17.01 -8.01
N LEU A 127 23.22 -17.48 -6.76
CA LEU A 127 22.59 -18.76 -6.41
C LEU A 127 21.07 -18.71 -6.62
N GLU A 128 20.40 -17.62 -6.24
CA GLU A 128 18.97 -17.43 -6.46
C GLU A 128 18.62 -17.45 -7.96
N GLU A 129 19.39 -16.75 -8.80
CA GLU A 129 19.25 -16.73 -10.26
C GLU A 129 19.43 -18.13 -10.87
N GLY A 130 20.33 -18.94 -10.31
CA GLY A 130 20.52 -20.34 -10.68
C GLY A 130 19.47 -21.31 -10.14
N GLY A 131 18.44 -20.85 -9.41
CA GLY A 131 17.42 -21.68 -8.78
C GLY A 131 17.89 -22.45 -7.54
N LEU A 132 19.09 -22.14 -7.03
CA LEU A 132 19.72 -22.79 -5.88
C LEU A 132 19.28 -22.13 -4.57
N TYR A 133 17.97 -22.06 -4.37
CA TYR A 133 17.36 -21.26 -3.32
C TYR A 133 17.77 -21.68 -1.89
N ASN A 134 17.95 -22.97 -1.62
CA ASN A 134 18.39 -23.44 -0.29
C ASN A 134 19.77 -22.89 0.08
N GLU A 135 20.69 -22.89 -0.87
CA GLU A 135 22.06 -22.41 -0.67
C GLU A 135 22.06 -20.88 -0.51
N ALA A 136 21.31 -20.18 -1.36
CA ALA A 136 21.09 -18.74 -1.24
C ALA A 136 20.52 -18.35 0.14
N ALA A 137 19.50 -19.07 0.63
CA ALA A 137 18.86 -18.80 1.91
C ALA A 137 19.84 -18.88 3.09
N VAL A 138 20.75 -19.87 3.08
CA VAL A 138 21.77 -20.01 4.13
C VAL A 138 22.75 -18.83 4.11
N ILE A 139 23.14 -18.34 2.93
CA ILE A 139 24.01 -17.16 2.81
C ILE A 139 23.28 -15.91 3.29
N TYR A 140 22.03 -15.69 2.86
CA TYR A 140 21.21 -14.56 3.33
C TYR A 140 21.08 -14.56 4.85
N LEU A 141 20.80 -15.73 5.45
CA LEU A 141 20.61 -15.83 6.90
C LEU A 141 21.93 -15.68 7.68
N LYS A 142 22.97 -16.44 7.33
CA LYS A 142 24.19 -16.55 8.15
C LYS A 142 25.24 -15.49 7.87
N LYS A 143 25.30 -14.97 6.65
CA LYS A 143 26.34 -14.00 6.24
C LYS A 143 25.83 -12.58 6.11
N LEU A 144 24.58 -12.42 5.70
CA LEU A 144 23.97 -11.10 5.49
C LEU A 144 23.00 -10.72 6.61
N ASN A 145 22.66 -11.65 7.51
CA ASN A 145 21.63 -11.47 8.54
C ASN A 145 20.30 -10.95 7.98
N ASN A 146 19.99 -11.32 6.74
CA ASN A 146 18.80 -10.87 6.02
C ASN A 146 17.75 -11.97 6.05
N LYS A 147 16.89 -11.90 7.08
CA LYS A 147 15.83 -12.88 7.33
C LYS A 147 14.74 -12.85 6.27
N SER A 148 14.43 -11.68 5.71
CA SER A 148 13.39 -11.52 4.69
C SER A 148 13.77 -12.30 3.41
N GLU A 149 14.98 -12.08 2.91
CA GLU A 149 15.45 -12.71 1.68
C GLU A 149 15.72 -14.20 1.88
N ALA A 150 16.18 -14.59 3.08
CA ALA A 150 16.27 -15.99 3.46
C ALA A 150 14.90 -16.69 3.48
N ALA A 151 13.87 -16.05 4.05
CA ALA A 151 12.51 -16.59 4.10
C ALA A 151 11.93 -16.78 2.69
N HIS A 152 12.11 -15.78 1.82
CA HIS A 152 11.72 -15.84 0.41
C HIS A 152 12.42 -17.00 -0.32
N CYS A 153 13.73 -17.15 -0.13
CA CYS A 153 14.47 -18.26 -0.74
C CYS A 153 14.00 -19.62 -0.20
N TYR A 154 13.75 -19.76 1.11
CA TYR A 154 13.20 -21.01 1.64
C TYR A 154 11.79 -21.31 1.12
N GLU A 155 10.95 -20.30 0.89
CA GLU A 155 9.65 -20.49 0.25
C GLU A 155 9.81 -21.00 -1.19
N ASN A 156 10.67 -20.38 -1.99
CA ASN A 156 10.92 -20.81 -3.37
C ASN A 156 11.54 -22.21 -3.44
N ALA A 157 12.35 -22.57 -2.44
CA ALA A 157 12.88 -23.92 -2.25
C ALA A 157 11.83 -24.94 -1.75
N LYS A 158 10.57 -24.53 -1.54
CA LYS A 158 9.49 -25.32 -0.93
C LYS A 158 9.80 -25.82 0.49
N GLN A 159 10.77 -25.19 1.17
CA GLN A 159 11.11 -25.41 2.58
C GLN A 159 10.18 -24.59 3.48
N TYR A 160 8.87 -24.82 3.36
CA TYR A 160 7.85 -23.95 3.96
C TYR A 160 7.97 -23.86 5.49
N ARG A 161 8.38 -24.92 6.20
CA ARG A 161 8.57 -24.86 7.66
C ARG A 161 9.63 -23.84 8.08
N LYS A 162 10.77 -23.81 7.38
CA LYS A 162 11.85 -22.84 7.64
C LYS A 162 11.43 -21.42 7.27
N ALA A 163 10.71 -21.27 6.15
CA ALA A 163 10.16 -19.98 5.74
C ALA A 163 9.13 -19.46 6.77
N ILE A 164 8.27 -20.33 7.30
CA ILE A 164 7.29 -20.00 8.35
C ILE A 164 8.00 -19.46 9.60
N GLU A 165 9.05 -20.13 10.09
CA GLU A 165 9.82 -19.68 11.26
C GLU A 165 10.34 -18.26 11.06
N LEU A 166 10.98 -17.98 9.92
CA LEU A 166 11.50 -16.66 9.61
C LEU A 166 10.40 -15.61 9.42
N TYR A 167 9.30 -15.95 8.75
CA TYR A 167 8.18 -15.02 8.55
C TYR A 167 7.43 -14.72 9.85
N LYS A 168 7.42 -15.63 10.83
CA LYS A 168 6.92 -15.35 12.19
C LYS A 168 7.78 -14.32 12.90
N GLU A 169 9.11 -14.46 12.84
CA GLU A 169 10.04 -13.50 13.43
C GLU A 169 9.96 -12.11 12.77
N LEU A 170 9.57 -12.05 11.50
CA LEU A 170 9.35 -10.81 10.74
C LEU A 170 7.93 -10.25 10.89
N GLU A 171 7.07 -10.88 11.69
CA GLU A 171 5.67 -10.51 11.90
C GLU A 171 4.82 -10.46 10.60
N HIS A 172 5.23 -11.18 9.55
CA HIS A 172 4.49 -11.30 8.30
C HIS A 172 3.33 -12.31 8.43
N LYS A 173 2.37 -12.00 9.30
CA LYS A 173 1.25 -12.88 9.71
C LYS A 173 0.48 -13.48 8.53
N GLU A 174 0.12 -12.66 7.53
CA GLU A 174 -0.63 -13.13 6.36
C GLU A 174 0.17 -14.16 5.56
N LYS A 175 1.47 -13.89 5.37
CA LYS A 175 2.38 -14.80 4.67
C LYS A 175 2.55 -16.12 5.41
N VAL A 176 2.64 -16.07 6.75
CA VAL A 176 2.66 -17.27 7.58
C VAL A 176 1.39 -18.11 7.38
N GLY A 177 0.21 -17.47 7.36
CA GLY A 177 -1.06 -18.12 7.05
C GLY A 177 -1.07 -18.78 5.67
N ASP A 178 -0.57 -18.08 4.64
CA ASP A 178 -0.47 -18.61 3.27
C ASP A 178 0.42 -19.86 3.21
N LEU A 179 1.56 -19.84 3.91
CA LEU A 179 2.46 -20.99 3.95
C LEU A 179 1.87 -22.17 4.72
N TYR A 180 1.11 -21.93 5.80
CA TYR A 180 0.36 -22.99 6.49
C TYR A 180 -0.68 -23.64 5.57
N ARG A 181 -1.38 -22.87 4.72
CA ARG A 181 -2.26 -23.43 3.69
C ARG A 181 -1.49 -24.31 2.70
N LYS A 182 -0.31 -23.88 2.24
CA LYS A 182 0.53 -24.67 1.31
C LYS A 182 0.96 -26.04 1.87
N ILE A 183 1.06 -26.17 3.19
CA ILE A 183 1.38 -27.45 3.86
C ILE A 183 0.14 -28.19 4.40
N ASN A 184 -1.06 -27.82 3.92
CA ASN A 184 -2.33 -28.42 4.32
C ASN A 184 -2.62 -28.35 5.83
N ASP A 185 -2.25 -27.24 6.47
CA ASP A 185 -2.55 -26.96 7.88
C ASP A 185 -3.53 -25.77 8.00
N PRO A 186 -4.83 -25.99 7.71
CA PRO A 186 -5.83 -24.93 7.74
C PRO A 186 -6.06 -24.37 9.14
N LYS A 187 -5.83 -25.17 10.19
CA LYS A 187 -6.00 -24.76 11.59
C LYS A 187 -5.02 -23.65 11.94
N ASN A 188 -3.72 -23.88 11.71
CA ASN A 188 -2.72 -22.85 11.97
C ASN A 188 -2.84 -21.68 10.99
N ALA A 189 -3.19 -21.94 9.73
CA ALA A 189 -3.44 -20.86 8.77
C ALA A 189 -4.51 -19.88 9.27
N ASN A 190 -5.66 -20.41 9.73
CA ASN A 190 -6.77 -19.59 10.21
C ASN A 190 -6.43 -18.80 11.48
N ILE A 191 -5.57 -19.33 12.36
CA ILE A 191 -5.07 -18.56 13.53
C ILE A 191 -4.32 -17.31 13.06
N TYR A 192 -3.39 -17.44 12.12
CA TYR A 192 -2.62 -16.31 11.61
C TYR A 192 -3.47 -15.36 10.76
N TYR A 193 -4.39 -15.87 9.96
CA TYR A 193 -5.34 -15.02 9.24
C TYR A 193 -6.27 -14.26 10.17
N GLN A 194 -6.72 -14.86 11.28
CA GLN A 194 -7.54 -14.14 12.26
C GLN A 194 -6.76 -12.97 12.87
N MET A 195 -5.47 -13.13 13.18
CA MET A 195 -4.64 -12.01 13.64
C MET A 195 -4.56 -10.87 12.61
N VAL A 196 -4.50 -11.20 11.31
CA VAL A 196 -4.50 -10.20 10.22
C VAL A 196 -5.87 -9.52 10.11
N VAL A 197 -6.95 -10.28 10.25
CA VAL A 197 -8.32 -9.74 10.29
C VAL A 197 -8.48 -8.76 11.45
N ASP A 198 -8.00 -9.14 12.64
CA ASP A 198 -8.05 -8.32 13.84
C ASP A 198 -7.23 -7.03 13.66
N ASP A 199 -6.02 -7.13 13.10
CA ASP A 199 -5.20 -5.96 12.75
C ASP A 199 -5.94 -5.02 11.79
N TYR A 200 -6.61 -5.56 10.76
CA TYR A 200 -7.38 -4.75 9.82
C TYR A 200 -8.59 -4.08 10.47
N ILE A 201 -9.35 -4.81 11.30
CA ILE A 201 -10.51 -4.26 12.01
C ILE A 201 -10.08 -3.16 12.98
N ASN A 202 -9.02 -3.38 13.75
CA ASN A 202 -8.48 -2.40 14.70
C ASN A 202 -8.01 -1.11 14.00
N ASN A 203 -7.59 -1.20 12.73
CA ASN A 203 -7.23 -0.06 11.89
C ASN A 203 -8.39 0.49 11.06
N ASN A 204 -9.64 0.10 11.33
CA ASN A 204 -10.86 0.47 10.60
C ASN A 204 -10.86 0.07 9.11
N GLN A 205 -10.00 -0.88 8.70
CA GLN A 205 -9.90 -1.40 7.33
C GLN A 205 -10.84 -2.60 7.13
N MET A 206 -12.14 -2.39 7.39
CA MET A 206 -13.17 -3.44 7.46
C MET A 206 -13.26 -4.27 6.17
N VAL A 207 -13.22 -3.62 5.01
CA VAL A 207 -13.27 -4.32 3.71
C VAL A 207 -12.08 -5.27 3.56
N LYS A 208 -10.86 -4.86 3.94
CA LYS A 208 -9.68 -5.74 3.87
C LYS A 208 -9.81 -6.94 4.80
N GLY A 209 -10.28 -6.72 6.04
CA GLY A 209 -10.57 -7.81 6.97
C GLY A 209 -11.58 -8.81 6.39
N SER A 210 -12.67 -8.31 5.81
CA SER A 210 -13.69 -9.16 5.17
C SER A 210 -13.14 -10.00 4.01
N LEU A 211 -12.18 -9.46 3.24
CA LEU A 211 -11.56 -10.18 2.12
C LEU A 211 -10.68 -11.33 2.60
N ILE A 212 -9.98 -11.18 3.73
CA ILE A 212 -9.21 -12.29 4.33
C ILE A 212 -10.14 -13.40 4.79
N CYS A 213 -11.21 -13.07 5.54
CA CYS A 213 -12.21 -14.05 5.96
C CYS A 213 -12.82 -14.80 4.77
N ARG A 214 -13.27 -14.08 3.74
CA ARG A 214 -13.94 -14.68 2.58
C ARG A 214 -12.99 -15.49 1.69
N LYS A 215 -11.82 -14.94 1.35
CA LYS A 215 -10.95 -15.53 0.32
C LYS A 215 -9.88 -16.47 0.86
N LYS A 216 -9.43 -16.28 2.11
CA LYS A 216 -8.31 -17.05 2.68
C LYS A 216 -8.75 -18.02 3.79
N MET A 217 -9.78 -17.66 4.56
CA MET A 217 -10.30 -18.50 5.64
C MET A 217 -11.49 -19.37 5.20
N ASP A 218 -12.10 -19.08 4.04
CA ASP A 218 -13.33 -19.72 3.55
C ASP A 218 -14.52 -19.51 4.50
N MET A 219 -14.64 -18.29 5.04
CA MET A 219 -15.65 -17.88 6.01
C MET A 219 -16.49 -16.69 5.48
N PRO A 220 -17.34 -16.91 4.45
CA PRO A 220 -18.12 -15.84 3.84
C PRO A 220 -19.12 -15.18 4.81
N GLU A 221 -19.69 -15.94 5.75
CA GLU A 221 -20.60 -15.38 6.75
C GLU A 221 -19.90 -14.41 7.71
N GLN A 222 -18.67 -14.73 8.14
CA GLN A 222 -17.87 -13.85 8.99
C GLN A 222 -17.49 -12.58 8.22
N ALA A 223 -17.15 -12.71 6.94
CA ALA A 223 -16.87 -11.56 6.08
C ALA A 223 -18.10 -10.62 5.99
N GLN A 224 -19.31 -11.16 5.83
CA GLN A 224 -20.54 -10.37 5.82
C GLN A 224 -20.78 -9.65 7.15
N LYS A 225 -20.50 -10.29 8.29
CA LYS A 225 -20.59 -9.65 9.62
C LYS A 225 -19.62 -8.47 9.76
N ILE A 226 -18.39 -8.60 9.26
CA ILE A 226 -17.40 -7.50 9.29
C ILE A 226 -17.87 -6.32 8.43
N LEU A 227 -18.38 -6.59 7.23
CA LEU A 227 -18.89 -5.54 6.33
C LEU A 227 -20.09 -4.82 6.95
N LEU A 228 -21.05 -5.57 7.51
CA LEU A 228 -22.22 -4.99 8.16
C LEU A 228 -21.80 -4.12 9.37
N LYS A 229 -20.89 -4.61 10.21
CA LYS A 229 -20.32 -3.83 11.31
C LYS A 229 -19.67 -2.53 10.82
N GLY A 230 -18.92 -2.59 9.71
CA GLY A 230 -18.28 -1.41 9.11
C GLY A 230 -19.29 -0.35 8.65
N TRP A 231 -20.40 -0.79 8.05
CA TRP A 231 -21.53 0.07 7.72
C TRP A 231 -22.17 0.69 8.98
N GLU A 232 -22.46 -0.12 9.99
CA GLU A 232 -23.11 0.29 11.24
C GLU A 232 -22.25 1.26 12.06
N GLU A 233 -20.93 1.08 12.08
CA GLU A 233 -19.99 1.94 12.83
C GLU A 233 -19.45 3.12 12.01
N GLY A 234 -19.86 3.27 10.75
CA GLY A 234 -19.41 4.36 9.88
C GLY A 234 -17.94 4.23 9.42
N LYS A 235 -17.37 3.02 9.45
CA LYS A 235 -16.00 2.73 9.05
C LYS A 235 -15.95 2.38 7.58
N ASP A 236 -15.59 3.36 6.74
CA ASP A 236 -15.61 3.20 5.28
C ASP A 236 -16.99 2.70 4.79
N ALA A 237 -18.04 3.39 5.25
CA ALA A 237 -19.42 2.92 5.24
C ALA A 237 -19.92 2.56 3.83
N PHE A 238 -19.61 3.40 2.84
CA PHE A 238 -19.99 3.15 1.44
C PHE A 238 -19.38 1.84 0.93
N ASN A 239 -18.05 1.67 1.06
CA ASN A 239 -17.38 0.50 0.54
C ASN A 239 -17.81 -0.77 1.29
N CYS A 240 -18.05 -0.68 2.60
CA CYS A 240 -18.59 -1.79 3.38
C CYS A 240 -19.98 -2.22 2.88
N LEU A 241 -20.89 -1.27 2.71
CA LEU A 241 -22.25 -1.52 2.24
C LEU A 241 -22.27 -2.08 0.81
N ASN A 242 -21.50 -1.47 -0.10
CA ASN A 242 -21.38 -1.91 -1.48
C ASN A 242 -20.81 -3.34 -1.56
N ASN A 243 -19.77 -3.68 -0.78
CA ASN A 243 -19.25 -5.04 -0.73
C ASN A 243 -20.22 -6.01 -0.05
N TYR A 244 -20.99 -5.59 0.95
CA TYR A 244 -22.00 -6.41 1.60
C TYR A 244 -23.04 -6.91 0.60
N PHE A 245 -23.63 -5.99 -0.16
CA PHE A 245 -24.61 -6.31 -1.20
C PHE A 245 -23.99 -7.09 -2.37
N ALA A 246 -22.78 -6.73 -2.82
CA ALA A 246 -22.10 -7.44 -3.90
C ALA A 246 -21.76 -8.92 -3.58
N ASN A 247 -21.75 -9.29 -2.30
CA ASN A 247 -21.54 -10.66 -1.85
C ASN A 247 -22.84 -11.49 -1.74
N ILE A 248 -24.01 -10.92 -2.09
CA ILE A 248 -25.30 -11.62 -2.13
C ILE A 248 -25.67 -11.86 -3.60
N PHE A 249 -25.58 -13.11 -4.04
CA PHE A 249 -25.79 -13.47 -5.45
C PHE A 249 -27.24 -13.73 -5.82
N ASP A 250 -28.07 -14.16 -4.87
CA ASP A 250 -29.49 -14.38 -5.10
C ASP A 250 -30.25 -13.05 -5.07
N ALA A 251 -30.88 -12.69 -6.19
CA ALA A 251 -31.53 -11.40 -6.37
C ALA A 251 -32.68 -11.17 -5.37
N LYS A 252 -33.46 -12.20 -5.05
CA LYS A 252 -34.58 -12.10 -4.08
C LYS A 252 -34.08 -11.89 -2.65
N ASN A 253 -33.04 -12.61 -2.25
CA ASN A 253 -32.41 -12.39 -0.94
C ASN A 253 -31.76 -11.00 -0.88
N LEU A 254 -31.12 -10.55 -1.96
CA LEU A 254 -30.56 -9.20 -2.04
C LEU A 254 -31.66 -8.13 -1.89
N GLU A 255 -32.78 -8.28 -2.60
CA GLU A 255 -33.97 -7.42 -2.50
C GLU A 255 -34.43 -7.29 -1.04
N HIS A 256 -34.64 -8.43 -0.37
CA HIS A 256 -35.04 -8.47 1.04
C HIS A 256 -34.00 -7.79 1.94
N LYS A 257 -32.70 -8.03 1.72
CA LYS A 257 -31.62 -7.46 2.54
C LYS A 257 -31.46 -5.96 2.34
N ILE A 258 -31.68 -5.45 1.12
CA ILE A 258 -31.75 -4.02 0.84
C ILE A 258 -32.87 -3.42 1.68
N GLN A 259 -34.10 -3.91 1.55
CA GLN A 259 -35.24 -3.37 2.28
C GLN A 259 -35.04 -3.45 3.81
N GLU A 260 -34.62 -4.60 4.34
CA GLU A 260 -34.39 -4.80 5.77
C GLU A 260 -33.37 -3.80 6.33
N LEU A 261 -32.26 -3.59 5.63
CA LEU A 261 -31.20 -2.69 6.08
C LEU A 261 -31.59 -1.22 5.94
N TYR A 262 -32.37 -0.86 4.92
CA TYR A 262 -32.87 0.50 4.75
C TYR A 262 -33.80 0.91 5.90
N GLN A 263 -34.69 0.02 6.35
CA GLN A 263 -35.58 0.30 7.49
C GLN A 263 -34.83 0.61 8.80
N LYS A 264 -33.60 0.09 8.94
CA LYS A 264 -32.72 0.32 10.10
C LYS A 264 -31.73 1.47 9.87
N THR A 265 -31.70 2.05 8.66
CA THR A 265 -30.70 3.04 8.29
C THR A 265 -31.06 4.42 8.86
N PRO A 266 -30.20 5.01 9.72
CA PRO A 266 -30.48 6.32 10.29
C PRO A 266 -30.36 7.41 9.23
N SER A 267 -31.06 8.52 9.45
CA SER A 267 -31.21 9.61 8.46
C SER A 267 -29.85 10.14 7.95
N ASP A 268 -28.84 10.27 8.81
CA ASP A 268 -27.50 10.75 8.45
C ASP A 268 -26.76 9.85 7.46
N LYS A 269 -27.09 8.55 7.42
CA LYS A 269 -26.47 7.58 6.51
C LYS A 269 -27.24 7.33 5.21
N LYS A 270 -28.44 7.86 5.07
CA LYS A 270 -29.30 7.62 3.89
C LYS A 270 -28.68 8.08 2.57
N ILE A 271 -27.86 9.14 2.56
CA ILE A 271 -27.17 9.58 1.33
C ILE A 271 -26.15 8.52 0.86
N ILE A 272 -25.38 7.93 1.79
CA ILE A 272 -24.43 6.86 1.48
C ILE A 272 -25.18 5.61 1.00
N TYR A 273 -26.32 5.30 1.63
CA TYR A 273 -27.19 4.21 1.22
C TYR A 273 -27.67 4.40 -0.23
N LEU A 274 -28.16 5.60 -0.57
CA LEU A 274 -28.56 5.96 -1.93
C LEU A 274 -27.42 5.80 -2.94
N GLU A 275 -26.19 6.14 -2.55
CA GLU A 275 -25.02 5.95 -3.41
C GLU A 275 -24.78 4.47 -3.74
N ALA A 276 -24.88 3.58 -2.74
CA ALA A 276 -24.76 2.13 -2.96
C ALA A 276 -25.87 1.60 -3.89
N MET A 277 -27.10 2.13 -3.75
CA MET A 277 -28.24 1.74 -4.58
C MET A 277 -28.02 1.99 -6.07
N LYS A 278 -27.22 2.99 -6.46
CA LYS A 278 -26.90 3.24 -7.88
C LYS A 278 -26.21 2.06 -8.55
N TYR A 279 -25.44 1.27 -7.79
CA TYR A 279 -24.73 0.09 -8.28
C TYR A 279 -25.67 -1.11 -8.35
N GLU A 280 -26.48 -1.33 -7.31
CA GLU A 280 -27.41 -2.45 -7.24
C GLU A 280 -28.56 -2.33 -8.26
N PHE A 281 -29.05 -1.11 -8.52
CA PHE A 281 -30.13 -0.83 -9.48
C PHE A 281 -29.85 -1.36 -10.90
N LYS A 282 -28.57 -1.40 -11.29
CA LYS A 282 -28.16 -1.82 -12.64
C LYS A 282 -27.98 -3.33 -12.80
N LYS A 283 -28.01 -4.09 -11.70
CA LYS A 283 -27.64 -5.51 -11.71
C LYS A 283 -28.76 -6.42 -12.20
N ASP A 284 -29.98 -6.16 -11.76
CA ASP A 284 -31.11 -7.04 -12.02
C ASP A 284 -32.42 -6.22 -12.09
N PRO A 285 -33.27 -6.40 -13.13
CA PRO A 285 -34.58 -5.76 -13.22
C PRO A 285 -35.47 -5.97 -11.99
N LEU A 286 -35.38 -7.12 -11.31
CA LEU A 286 -36.15 -7.40 -10.09
C LEU A 286 -35.88 -6.41 -8.96
N LEU A 287 -34.68 -5.82 -8.92
CA LEU A 287 -34.29 -4.87 -7.88
C LEU A 287 -34.77 -3.45 -8.18
N GLN A 288 -35.12 -3.13 -9.43
CA GLN A 288 -35.33 -1.76 -9.87
C GLN A 288 -36.49 -1.09 -9.14
N ASP A 289 -37.62 -1.77 -8.97
CA ASP A 289 -38.81 -1.17 -8.37
C ASP A 289 -38.60 -0.84 -6.88
N ILE A 290 -38.06 -1.79 -6.10
CA ILE A 290 -37.78 -1.55 -4.67
C ILE A 290 -36.71 -0.47 -4.49
N ILE A 291 -35.65 -0.48 -5.30
CA ILE A 291 -34.57 0.49 -5.20
C ILE A 291 -35.06 1.88 -5.62
N ARG A 292 -35.90 1.98 -6.66
CA ARG A 292 -36.48 3.26 -7.10
C ARG A 292 -37.35 3.87 -6.00
N ASN A 293 -38.18 3.06 -5.34
CA ASN A 293 -39.00 3.53 -4.21
C ASN A 293 -38.14 4.04 -3.06
N ILE A 294 -37.13 3.27 -2.63
CA ILE A 294 -36.18 3.69 -1.58
C ILE A 294 -35.46 4.98 -2.00
N ALA A 295 -35.02 5.08 -3.26
CA ALA A 295 -34.34 6.27 -3.75
C ALA A 295 -35.24 7.50 -3.68
N TYR A 296 -36.51 7.38 -4.06
CA TYR A 296 -37.48 8.47 -3.98
C TYR A 296 -37.74 8.93 -2.54
N GLU A 297 -37.89 8.00 -1.60
CA GLU A 297 -38.04 8.34 -0.20
C GLU A 297 -36.81 9.12 0.33
N ILE A 298 -35.61 8.64 0.04
CA ILE A 298 -34.36 9.31 0.47
C ILE A 298 -34.26 10.69 -0.16
N ILE A 299 -34.52 10.82 -1.47
CA ILE A 299 -34.44 12.09 -2.19
C ILE A 299 -35.48 13.08 -1.64
N ALA A 300 -36.72 12.65 -1.44
CA ALA A 300 -37.78 13.48 -0.87
C ALA A 300 -37.47 13.93 0.56
N GLU A 301 -36.89 13.07 1.39
CA GLU A 301 -36.46 13.44 2.75
C GLU A 301 -35.30 14.45 2.72
N LYS A 302 -34.30 14.24 1.85
CA LYS A 302 -33.05 15.01 1.87
C LYS A 302 -33.09 16.28 1.04
N VAL A 303 -33.98 16.42 0.07
CA VAL A 303 -34.01 17.60 -0.83
C VAL A 303 -34.16 18.93 -0.09
N VAL A 304 -34.83 18.94 1.07
CA VAL A 304 -35.00 20.15 1.90
C VAL A 304 -33.66 20.69 2.41
N THR A 305 -32.70 19.79 2.68
CA THR A 305 -31.37 20.15 3.23
C THR A 305 -30.25 20.06 2.19
N HIS A 306 -30.43 19.24 1.15
CA HIS A 306 -29.47 18.90 0.10
C HIS A 306 -30.16 18.97 -1.26
N SER A 307 -30.46 20.18 -1.71
CA SER A 307 -31.25 20.40 -2.94
C SER A 307 -30.66 19.75 -4.19
N GLU A 308 -29.35 19.53 -4.24
CA GLU A 308 -28.62 18.86 -5.30
C GLU A 308 -28.91 17.36 -5.41
N ILE A 309 -29.47 16.74 -4.37
CA ILE A 309 -29.78 15.30 -4.36
C ILE A 309 -30.82 14.92 -5.43
N VAL A 310 -31.63 15.88 -5.90
CA VAL A 310 -32.56 15.65 -7.03
C VAL A 310 -31.86 15.24 -8.32
N ASN A 311 -30.58 15.58 -8.50
CA ASN A 311 -29.82 15.13 -9.67
C ASN A 311 -29.65 13.61 -9.69
N GLU A 312 -29.83 12.94 -8.55
CA GLU A 312 -29.73 11.47 -8.43
C GLU A 312 -30.90 10.74 -9.08
N LEU A 313 -32.05 11.39 -9.28
CA LEU A 313 -33.24 10.81 -9.92
C LEU A 313 -32.94 10.23 -11.31
N LYS A 314 -31.99 10.83 -12.05
CA LYS A 314 -31.57 10.34 -13.38
C LYS A 314 -30.99 8.94 -13.36
N HIS A 315 -30.44 8.49 -12.23
CA HIS A 315 -29.83 7.17 -12.10
C HIS A 315 -30.86 6.06 -11.86
N PHE A 316 -32.06 6.41 -11.39
CA PHE A 316 -33.15 5.48 -11.06
C PHE A 316 -34.31 5.54 -12.08
N ASN A 317 -34.22 6.45 -13.06
CA ASN A 317 -35.16 6.63 -14.16
C ASN A 317 -34.42 6.71 -15.51
N PRO A 318 -33.67 5.68 -15.90
CA PRO A 318 -32.87 5.72 -17.14
C PRO A 318 -33.74 5.85 -18.40
N ASP A 319 -34.97 5.35 -18.36
CA ASP A 319 -35.89 5.32 -19.51
C ASP A 319 -36.79 6.57 -19.59
N ASP A 320 -36.70 7.48 -18.62
CA ASP A 320 -37.48 8.73 -18.60
C ASP A 320 -36.72 9.84 -19.34
N GLU A 321 -37.14 10.13 -20.58
CA GLU A 321 -36.53 11.17 -21.41
C GLU A 321 -36.76 12.61 -20.90
N VAL A 322 -37.74 12.81 -20.01
CA VAL A 322 -38.13 14.12 -19.49
C VAL A 322 -37.53 14.43 -18.12
N ILE A 323 -37.04 13.43 -17.39
CA ILE A 323 -36.50 13.57 -16.03
C ILE A 323 -35.43 14.66 -15.90
N LEU A 324 -34.54 14.78 -16.89
CA LEU A 324 -33.49 15.80 -16.89
C LEU A 324 -34.07 17.22 -17.00
N LYS A 325 -35.16 17.39 -17.76
CA LYS A 325 -35.87 18.67 -17.88
C LYS A 325 -36.55 19.02 -16.56
N ASP A 326 -37.15 18.04 -15.89
CA ASP A 326 -37.86 18.27 -14.62
C ASP A 326 -36.90 18.55 -13.46
N ILE A 327 -35.77 17.84 -13.40
CA ILE A 327 -34.65 18.18 -12.50
C ILE A 327 -34.20 19.63 -12.73
N SER A 328 -34.04 20.05 -13.99
CA SER A 328 -33.64 21.42 -14.32
C SER A 328 -34.69 22.47 -13.90
N ARG A 329 -35.98 22.20 -14.16
CA ARG A 329 -37.11 23.07 -13.77
C ARG A 329 -37.20 23.23 -12.26
N TYR A 330 -37.04 22.14 -11.51
CA TYR A 330 -37.02 22.17 -10.05
C TYR A 330 -35.88 23.04 -9.53
N LYS A 331 -34.65 22.81 -10.02
CA LYS A 331 -33.45 23.56 -9.59
C LYS A 331 -33.51 25.05 -9.93
N THR A 332 -34.11 25.40 -11.07
CA THR A 332 -34.22 26.80 -11.52
C THR A 332 -35.39 27.55 -10.89
N GLY A 333 -36.17 26.90 -10.01
CA GLY A 333 -37.31 27.53 -9.33
C GLY A 333 -38.43 27.96 -10.26
N ARG A 334 -38.45 27.51 -11.52
CA ARG A 334 -39.47 27.88 -12.51
C ARG A 334 -40.89 27.40 -12.13
N ASN A 335 -41.01 26.55 -11.12
CA ASN A 335 -42.29 26.14 -10.53
C ASN A 335 -42.78 27.05 -9.37
N LYS A 336 -41.99 28.03 -8.89
CA LYS A 336 -42.51 29.06 -7.96
C LYS A 336 -43.47 30.06 -8.64
N MET A 337 -43.60 30.03 -9.96
CA MET A 337 -44.44 30.96 -10.73
C MET A 337 -45.92 30.51 -10.85
N PHE A 338 -46.29 29.34 -10.31
CA PHE A 338 -47.66 28.80 -10.35
C PHE A 338 -48.33 28.66 -8.97
N MET A 339 -47.77 29.28 -7.94
CA MET A 339 -48.39 29.37 -6.60
C MET A 339 -48.72 30.83 -6.30
N ASN A 340 -49.70 31.38 -7.01
CA ASN A 340 -50.42 32.60 -6.65
C ASN A 340 -51.92 32.38 -6.85
#